data_AF-A0A348XU09-F1
#
_entry.id   AF-A0A348XU09-F1
#
_cell.length_a   1.000
_cell.length_b   1.000
_cell.length_c   1.000
_cell.angle_alpha   90.00
_cell.angle_beta   90.00
_cell.angle_gamma   90.00
#
_symmetry.space_group_name_H-M   'P 1'
#
loop_
_entity.id
_entity.type
_entity.pdbx_description
1 polymer ?
#
loop_
_entity_poly.entity_id
_entity_poly.type
_entity_poly.pdbx_seq_one_letter_code
_entity_poly.pdbx_strand_id
1 'polypeptide(L)'
;MNFDIASELSGLFDFSKTIPSLTISFIAASGILLLCACILVTFTARRIVGLRFMPVLYGATSYLLFYIMIGSFLSGLLSLTIPQGAGTATLAVARFMVLLITSSLIVCGRFFAMWFIRKYYAEYCDAYGIGVGVALTEAIITAVTIFLNYSLCLTLNSSGLAALANGYDTIEEATRQLNDVWFLYSSPSYVYLFSGAESIMFLIFNTMISVMFYAVCHKELKRLHLVSIIGLQTLMYLPANFYSSGIIFNRIACFITEIIIFAGCVFLFNRIHNKYYKDIKPPVREQKSSDKKGSKSSTGSKMPDFNKNINK
;
A
#
# COMPACT_ATOMS: atom_id res chain seq x y z
N MET A 1 39.64 -21.39 11.59
CA MET A 1 39.43 -20.80 12.93
C MET A 1 38.09 -20.09 12.83
N ASN A 2 37.00 -20.70 13.30
CA ASN A 2 35.70 -20.03 13.29
C ASN A 2 35.80 -18.89 14.31
N PHE A 3 35.84 -17.67 13.82
CA PHE A 3 35.82 -16.48 14.64
C PHE A 3 34.43 -16.41 15.29
N ASP A 4 34.35 -16.52 16.61
CA ASP A 4 33.08 -16.51 17.33
C ASP A 4 32.64 -15.06 17.56
N ILE A 5 32.11 -14.44 16.50
CA ILE A 5 31.64 -13.04 16.50
C ILE A 5 30.57 -12.83 17.58
N ALA A 6 29.73 -13.83 17.84
CA ALA A 6 28.74 -13.77 18.91
C ALA A 6 29.37 -13.56 20.29
N SER A 7 30.53 -14.17 20.55
CA SER A 7 31.24 -13.97 21.82
C SER A 7 31.77 -12.55 21.98
N GLU A 8 32.18 -11.89 20.89
CA GLU A 8 32.65 -10.50 20.93
C GLU A 8 31.49 -9.50 21.07
N LEU A 9 30.32 -9.85 20.52
CA LEU A 9 29.11 -9.02 20.57
C LEU A 9 28.23 -9.27 21.80
N SER A 10 28.59 -10.22 22.68
CA SER A 10 27.77 -10.59 23.84
C SER A 10 27.65 -9.48 24.89
N GLY A 11 28.55 -8.49 24.85
CA GLY A 11 28.44 -7.28 25.67
C GLY A 11 27.41 -6.26 25.16
N LEU A 12 26.98 -6.38 23.90
CA LEU A 12 26.05 -5.47 23.23
C LEU A 12 24.68 -6.12 22.98
N PHE A 13 24.65 -7.42 22.68
CA PHE A 13 23.43 -8.16 22.36
C PHE A 13 23.23 -9.34 23.31
N ASP A 14 21.99 -9.49 23.77
CA ASP A 14 21.57 -10.66 24.54
C ASP A 14 21.11 -11.77 23.59
N PHE A 15 22.01 -12.71 23.30
CA PHE A 15 21.77 -13.84 22.40
C PHE A 15 20.84 -14.92 22.98
N SER A 16 20.48 -14.84 24.27
CA SER A 16 19.53 -15.77 24.88
C SER A 16 18.07 -15.40 24.59
N LYS A 17 17.83 -14.18 24.09
CA LYS A 17 16.49 -13.71 23.76
C LYS A 17 15.88 -14.48 22.59
N THR A 18 14.62 -14.84 22.77
CA THR A 18 13.75 -15.35 21.72
C THR A 18 12.64 -14.35 21.43
N ILE A 19 12.17 -14.33 20.19
CA ILE A 19 11.03 -13.51 19.78
C ILE A 19 9.77 -14.04 20.48
N PRO A 20 8.98 -13.18 21.15
CA PRO A 20 7.75 -13.59 21.82
C PRO A 20 6.80 -14.33 20.88
N SER A 21 6.21 -15.44 21.33
CA SER A 21 5.22 -16.21 20.56
C SER A 21 4.00 -15.37 20.16
N LEU A 22 3.65 -14.39 20.99
CA LEU A 22 2.58 -13.43 20.71
C LEU A 22 2.91 -12.55 19.49
N THR A 23 4.17 -12.13 19.32
CA THR A 23 4.63 -11.36 18.16
C THR A 23 4.43 -12.17 16.87
N ILE A 24 4.86 -13.44 16.87
CA ILE A 24 4.70 -14.34 15.72
C ILE A 24 3.22 -14.52 15.37
N SER A 25 2.38 -14.73 16.39
CA SER A 25 0.94 -14.91 16.23
C SER A 25 0.25 -13.66 15.66
N PHE A 26 0.63 -12.47 16.11
CA PHE A 26 0.06 -11.22 15.62
C PHE A 26 0.55 -10.85 14.21
N ILE A 27 1.79 -11.16 13.84
CA ILE A 27 2.26 -11.04 12.46
C ILE A 27 1.41 -11.95 11.55
N ALA A 28 1.21 -13.21 11.94
CA ALA A 28 0.38 -14.15 11.18
C ALA A 28 -1.08 -13.69 11.07
N ALA A 29 -1.68 -13.25 12.18
CA ALA A 29 -3.05 -12.73 12.20
C ALA A 29 -3.22 -11.53 11.26
N SER A 30 -2.27 -10.59 11.26
CA SER A 30 -2.26 -9.45 10.33
C SER A 30 -2.24 -9.87 8.87
N GLY A 31 -1.42 -10.87 8.52
CA GLY A 31 -1.36 -11.41 7.16
C GLY A 31 -2.69 -12.04 6.72
N ILE A 32 -3.30 -12.86 7.58
CA ILE A 32 -4.60 -13.50 7.31
C ILE A 32 -5.70 -12.46 7.15
N LEU A 33 -5.76 -11.47 8.04
CA LEU A 33 -6.75 -10.39 8.00
C LEU A 33 -6.62 -9.56 6.71
N LEU A 34 -5.40 -9.23 6.29
CA LEU A 34 -5.16 -8.48 5.06
C LEU A 34 -5.60 -9.28 3.82
N LEU A 35 -5.31 -10.58 3.77
CA LEU A 35 -5.72 -11.46 2.69
C LEU A 35 -7.25 -11.54 2.60
N CYS A 36 -7.93 -11.75 3.73
CA CYS A 36 -9.39 -11.75 3.80
C CYS A 36 -9.98 -10.41 3.31
N ALA A 37 -9.40 -9.28 3.73
CA ALA A 37 -9.84 -7.95 3.29
C ALA A 37 -9.67 -7.75 1.78
N CYS A 38 -8.55 -8.19 1.19
CA CYS A 38 -8.33 -8.11 -0.26
C CYS A 38 -9.41 -8.88 -1.04
N ILE A 39 -9.75 -10.09 -0.60
CA ILE A 39 -10.80 -10.91 -1.22
C ILE A 39 -12.16 -10.20 -1.08
N LEU A 40 -12.51 -9.77 0.13
CA LEU A 40 -13.79 -9.11 0.40
C LEU A 40 -13.98 -7.84 -0.41
N VAL A 41 -12.98 -6.97 -0.49
CA VAL A 41 -13.07 -5.73 -1.26
C VAL A 41 -13.18 -6.01 -2.75
N THR A 42 -12.39 -6.93 -3.29
CA THR A 42 -12.45 -7.29 -4.72
C THR A 42 -13.82 -7.88 -5.08
N PHE A 43 -14.34 -8.79 -4.25
CA PHE A 43 -15.64 -9.41 -4.47
C PHE A 43 -16.79 -8.40 -4.36
N THR A 44 -16.76 -7.57 -3.31
CA THR A 44 -17.77 -6.54 -3.06
C THR A 44 -17.77 -5.49 -4.17
N ALA A 45 -16.59 -5.02 -4.58
CA ALA A 45 -16.44 -4.10 -5.70
C ALA A 45 -16.98 -4.67 -7.02
N ARG A 46 -16.69 -5.95 -7.29
CA ARG A 46 -17.21 -6.64 -8.47
C ARG A 46 -18.73 -6.77 -8.44
N ARG A 47 -19.32 -7.01 -7.27
CA ARG A 47 -20.78 -7.15 -7.09
C ARG A 47 -21.53 -5.81 -7.16
N ILE A 48 -21.00 -4.77 -6.53
CA ILE A 48 -21.69 -3.48 -6.37
C ILE A 48 -21.47 -2.57 -7.57
N VAL A 49 -20.24 -2.50 -8.10
CA VAL A 49 -19.86 -1.49 -9.09
C VAL A 49 -19.64 -2.08 -10.50
N GLY A 50 -19.55 -3.41 -10.61
CA GLY A 50 -19.29 -4.07 -11.89
C GLY A 50 -17.82 -3.94 -12.33
N LEU A 51 -16.89 -4.19 -11.40
CA LEU A 51 -15.44 -4.08 -11.60
C LEU A 51 -14.96 -4.74 -12.90
N ARG A 52 -14.29 -3.95 -13.75
CA ARG A 52 -13.60 -4.44 -14.95
C ARG A 52 -12.13 -4.71 -14.63
N PHE A 53 -11.57 -5.77 -15.22
CA PHE A 53 -10.18 -6.16 -14.97
C PHE A 53 -9.16 -5.12 -15.48
N MET A 54 -9.41 -4.52 -16.66
CA MET A 54 -8.45 -3.59 -17.26
C MET A 54 -8.16 -2.37 -16.38
N PRO A 55 -9.15 -1.61 -15.88
CA PRO A 55 -8.89 -0.48 -14.97
C PRO A 55 -8.11 -0.87 -13.70
N VAL A 56 -8.35 -2.06 -13.16
CA VAL A 56 -7.59 -2.61 -12.02
C VAL A 56 -6.12 -2.80 -12.39
N LEU A 57 -5.85 -3.40 -13.55
CA LEU A 57 -4.49 -3.60 -14.03
C LEU A 57 -3.76 -2.27 -14.23
N TYR A 58 -4.42 -1.26 -14.82
CA TYR A 58 -3.83 0.08 -14.98
C TYR A 58 -3.56 0.78 -13.65
N GLY A 59 -4.45 0.61 -12.66
CA GLY A 59 -4.20 1.09 -11.29
C GLY A 59 -2.99 0.41 -10.64
N ALA A 60 -2.84 -0.90 -10.84
CA ALA A 60 -1.69 -1.64 -10.33
C ALA A 60 -0.38 -1.20 -10.99
N THR A 61 -0.35 -1.11 -12.33
CA THR A 61 0.82 -0.67 -13.08
C THR A 61 1.22 0.76 -12.73
N SER A 62 0.25 1.67 -12.56
CA SER A 62 0.55 3.05 -12.20
C SER A 62 1.13 3.17 -10.79
N TYR A 63 0.65 2.38 -9.82
CA TYR A 63 1.24 2.33 -8.49
C TYR A 63 2.68 1.81 -8.51
N LEU A 64 2.93 0.70 -9.23
CA LEU A 64 4.30 0.17 -9.37
C LEU A 64 5.26 1.19 -9.98
N LEU A 65 4.84 1.86 -11.06
CA LEU A 65 5.72 2.82 -11.74
C LEU A 65 5.96 4.08 -10.90
N PHE A 66 4.89 4.72 -10.42
CA PHE A 66 5.01 6.02 -9.76
C PHE A 66 5.45 5.93 -8.31
N TYR A 67 4.93 4.97 -7.55
CA TYR A 67 5.28 4.83 -6.14
C TYR A 67 6.54 3.98 -5.95
N ILE A 68 6.58 2.77 -6.52
CA ILE A 68 7.72 1.86 -6.27
C ILE A 68 8.96 2.27 -7.05
N MET A 69 8.87 2.51 -8.37
CA MET A 69 10.08 2.87 -9.12
C MET A 69 10.52 4.30 -8.83
N ILE A 70 9.66 5.28 -9.17
CA ILE A 70 10.02 6.70 -9.06
C ILE A 70 10.04 7.15 -7.60
N GLY A 71 9.01 6.79 -6.82
CA GLY A 71 8.87 7.19 -5.43
C GLY A 71 9.97 6.64 -4.53
N SER A 72 10.32 5.36 -4.65
CA SER A 72 11.43 4.79 -3.86
C SER A 72 12.79 5.35 -4.28
N PHE A 73 13.03 5.58 -5.57
CA PHE A 73 14.25 6.23 -6.04
C PHE A 73 14.42 7.63 -5.45
N LEU A 74 13.37 8.46 -5.53
CA LEU A 74 13.39 9.82 -5.02
C LEU A 74 13.48 9.87 -3.49
N SER A 75 12.79 8.97 -2.81
CA SER A 75 12.90 8.82 -1.34
C SER A 75 14.31 8.41 -0.92
N GLY A 76 14.97 7.54 -1.69
CA GLY A 76 16.36 7.15 -1.48
C GLY A 76 17.31 8.34 -1.61
N LEU A 77 17.16 9.15 -2.66
CA LEU A 77 17.95 10.37 -2.84
C LEU A 77 17.76 11.36 -1.68
N LEU A 78 16.52 11.59 -1.23
CA LEU A 78 16.28 12.45 -0.07
C LEU A 78 16.89 11.87 1.20
N SER A 79 16.85 10.55 1.40
CA SER A 79 17.42 9.92 2.60
C SER A 79 18.93 10.11 2.70
N LEU A 80 19.65 10.21 1.56
CA LEU A 80 21.10 10.49 1.54
C LEU A 80 21.43 11.92 1.97
N THR A 81 20.48 12.85 1.89
CA THR A 81 20.68 14.26 2.28
C THR A 81 20.45 14.51 3.76
N ILE A 82 19.94 13.54 4.52
CA ILE A 82 19.69 13.67 5.96
C ILE A 82 21.00 13.37 6.71
N PRO A 83 21.54 14.33 7.49
CA PRO A 83 22.75 14.10 8.27
C PRO A 83 22.55 12.98 9.30
N GLN A 84 23.57 12.13 9.48
CA GLN A 84 23.59 11.17 10.58
C GLN A 84 23.60 11.93 11.91
N GLY A 85 22.63 11.64 12.79
CA GLY A 85 22.44 12.38 14.05
C GLY A 85 21.58 13.64 13.95
N ALA A 86 20.83 13.84 12.86
CA ALA A 86 19.87 14.93 12.76
C ALA A 86 18.88 14.93 13.93
N GLY A 87 18.62 16.12 14.48
CA GLY A 87 17.61 16.28 15.54
C GLY A 87 16.21 15.85 15.09
N THR A 88 15.36 15.51 16.06
CA THR A 88 14.00 14.98 15.83
C THR A 88 13.15 15.87 14.93
N ALA A 89 13.28 17.20 15.06
CA ALA A 89 12.55 18.17 14.24
C ALA A 89 12.97 18.12 12.76
N THR A 90 14.27 18.06 12.48
CA THR A 90 14.81 17.96 11.11
C THR A 90 14.38 16.63 10.47
N LEU A 91 14.41 15.54 11.23
CA LEU A 91 13.94 14.24 10.77
C LEU A 91 12.44 14.26 10.45
N ALA A 92 11.63 14.90 11.29
CA ALA A 92 10.20 15.04 11.06
C ALA A 92 9.87 15.83 9.78
N VAL A 93 10.55 16.95 9.55
CA VAL A 93 10.38 17.75 8.32
C VAL A 93 10.80 16.94 7.09
N ALA A 94 11.94 16.26 7.13
CA ALA A 94 12.41 15.44 6.02
C ALA A 94 11.44 14.31 5.69
N ARG A 95 10.94 13.59 6.71
CA ARG A 95 9.95 12.52 6.53
C ARG A 95 8.62 13.04 6.00
N PHE A 96 8.16 14.18 6.50
CA PHE A 96 6.96 14.83 5.96
C PHE A 96 7.13 15.20 4.47
N MET A 97 8.28 15.75 4.08
CA MET A 97 8.57 16.08 2.68
C MET A 97 8.58 14.84 1.78
N VAL A 98 9.22 13.76 2.22
CA VAL A 98 9.22 12.47 1.49
C VAL A 98 7.79 11.94 1.32
N LEU A 99 6.96 12.02 2.36
CA LEU A 99 5.57 11.59 2.30
C LEU A 99 4.73 12.43 1.36
N LEU A 100 4.93 13.75 1.35
CA LEU A 100 4.21 14.66 0.47
C LEU A 100 4.57 14.37 -1.00
N ILE A 101 5.85 14.15 -1.29
CA ILE A 101 6.32 13.80 -2.63
C ILE A 101 5.77 12.45 -3.08
N THR A 102 5.90 11.40 -2.26
CA THR A 102 5.42 10.05 -2.59
C THR A 102 3.90 10.01 -2.74
N SER A 103 3.16 10.71 -1.87
CA SER A 103 1.69 10.86 -1.99
C SER A 103 1.30 11.59 -3.27
N SER A 104 2.05 12.64 -3.64
CA SER A 104 1.84 13.35 -4.91
C SER A 104 2.07 12.42 -6.11
N LEU A 105 3.11 11.58 -6.07
CA LEU A 105 3.38 10.60 -7.12
C LEU A 105 2.28 9.55 -7.25
N ILE A 106 1.73 9.05 -6.14
CA ILE A 106 0.57 8.12 -6.17
C ILE A 106 -0.61 8.79 -6.89
N VAL A 107 -0.94 10.03 -6.53
CA VAL A 107 -2.04 10.78 -7.16
C VAL A 107 -1.76 11.06 -8.65
N CYS A 108 -0.53 11.41 -9.01
CA CYS A 108 -0.10 11.52 -10.40
C CYS A 108 -0.26 10.18 -11.14
N GLY A 109 0.09 9.05 -10.53
CA GLY A 109 -0.13 7.72 -11.10
C GLY A 109 -1.60 7.46 -11.42
N ARG A 110 -2.52 7.87 -10.54
CA ARG A 110 -3.97 7.80 -10.80
C ARG A 110 -4.37 8.68 -11.99
N PHE A 111 -3.82 9.90 -12.10
CA PHE A 111 -4.04 10.77 -13.26
C PHE A 111 -3.60 10.09 -14.57
N PHE A 112 -2.39 9.54 -14.59
CA PHE A 112 -1.84 8.85 -15.77
C PHE A 112 -2.67 7.62 -16.14
N ALA A 113 -3.07 6.81 -15.16
CA ALA A 113 -3.93 5.65 -15.39
C ALA A 113 -5.25 6.07 -16.05
N MET A 114 -5.94 7.07 -15.49
CA MET A 114 -7.19 7.59 -16.06
C MET A 114 -7.00 8.21 -17.44
N TRP A 115 -5.94 8.98 -17.64
CA TRP A 115 -5.66 9.62 -18.91
C TRP A 115 -5.40 8.60 -20.02
N PHE A 116 -4.72 7.49 -19.71
CA PHE A 116 -4.44 6.42 -20.67
C PHE A 116 -5.70 5.67 -21.06
N ILE A 117 -6.58 5.37 -20.10
CA ILE A 117 -7.78 4.58 -20.35
C ILE A 117 -8.98 5.39 -20.84
N ARG A 118 -8.96 6.73 -20.74
CA ARG A 118 -10.11 7.62 -21.03
C ARG A 118 -10.79 7.39 -22.39
N LYS A 119 -10.06 6.89 -23.39
CA LYS A 119 -10.59 6.63 -24.73
C LYS A 119 -11.51 5.40 -24.77
N TYR A 120 -11.33 4.47 -23.84
CA TYR A 120 -12.01 3.16 -23.81
C TYR A 120 -12.83 2.95 -22.52
N TYR A 121 -12.46 3.63 -21.45
CA TYR A 121 -12.98 3.47 -20.08
C TYR A 121 -13.03 4.85 -19.43
N ALA A 122 -14.23 5.36 -19.20
CA ALA A 122 -14.46 6.70 -18.63
C ALA A 122 -15.60 6.69 -17.62
N GLU A 123 -16.02 5.52 -17.15
CA GLU A 123 -17.16 5.38 -16.26
C GLU A 123 -16.71 5.41 -14.79
N TYR A 124 -17.65 5.70 -13.90
CA TYR A 124 -17.46 5.65 -12.45
C TYR A 124 -16.86 4.30 -11.98
N CYS A 125 -17.27 3.20 -12.61
CA CYS A 125 -16.78 1.87 -12.29
C CYS A 125 -15.31 1.65 -12.65
N ASP A 126 -14.80 2.35 -13.67
CA ASP A 126 -13.42 2.26 -14.11
C ASP A 126 -12.50 3.02 -13.13
N ALA A 127 -12.94 4.17 -12.61
CA ALA A 127 -12.23 4.89 -11.55
C ALA A 127 -12.17 4.10 -10.25
N TYR A 128 -13.26 3.42 -9.89
CA TYR A 128 -13.28 2.48 -8.77
C TYR A 128 -12.28 1.33 -9.01
N GLY A 129 -12.24 0.80 -10.24
CA GLY A 129 -11.28 -0.21 -10.67
C GLY A 129 -9.82 0.20 -10.50
N ILE A 130 -9.45 1.41 -10.94
CA ILE A 130 -8.11 1.98 -10.70
C ILE A 130 -7.79 2.02 -9.21
N GLY A 131 -8.75 2.43 -8.38
CA GLY A 131 -8.56 2.47 -6.92
C GLY A 131 -8.30 1.12 -6.30
N VAL A 132 -9.08 0.10 -6.69
CA VAL A 132 -8.86 -1.28 -6.28
C VAL A 132 -7.50 -1.79 -6.75
N GLY A 133 -7.07 -1.46 -7.97
CA GLY A 133 -5.76 -1.83 -8.49
C GLY A 133 -4.59 -1.28 -7.67
N VAL A 134 -4.65 0.01 -7.34
CA VAL A 134 -3.67 0.66 -6.45
C VAL A 134 -3.68 0.02 -5.07
N ALA A 135 -4.86 -0.14 -4.48
CA ALA A 135 -5.03 -0.70 -3.13
C ALA A 135 -4.53 -2.15 -3.01
N LEU A 136 -4.83 -3.00 -4.00
CA LEU A 136 -4.36 -4.38 -4.04
C LEU A 136 -2.84 -4.47 -4.21
N THR A 137 -2.25 -3.60 -5.02
CA THR A 137 -0.80 -3.60 -5.22
C THR A 137 -0.07 -3.26 -3.92
N GLU A 138 -0.53 -2.21 -3.23
CA GLU A 138 -0.03 -1.85 -1.91
C GLU A 138 -0.21 -3.00 -0.90
N ALA A 139 -1.40 -3.61 -0.86
CA ALA A 139 -1.67 -4.73 0.03
C ALA A 139 -0.81 -5.97 -0.26
N ILE A 140 -0.52 -6.28 -1.53
CA ILE A 140 0.37 -7.38 -1.92
C ILE A 140 1.80 -7.12 -1.43
N ILE A 141 2.31 -5.89 -1.61
CA ILE A 141 3.64 -5.52 -1.14
C ILE A 141 3.72 -5.67 0.38
N THR A 142 2.72 -5.18 1.10
CA THR A 142 2.66 -5.33 2.56
C THR A 142 2.53 -6.79 2.98
N ALA A 143 1.76 -7.61 2.26
CA ALA A 143 1.63 -9.04 2.54
C ALA A 143 2.96 -9.79 2.36
N VAL A 144 3.75 -9.44 1.33
CA VAL A 144 5.10 -9.99 1.14
C VAL A 144 5.99 -9.62 2.32
N THR A 145 5.97 -8.37 2.78
CA THR A 145 6.74 -7.94 3.95
C THR A 145 6.31 -8.68 5.22
N ILE A 146 5.01 -8.86 5.45
CA ILE A 146 4.49 -9.64 6.58
C ILE A 146 4.98 -11.09 6.52
N PHE A 147 4.93 -11.72 5.33
CA PHE A 147 5.40 -13.08 5.14
C PHE A 147 6.90 -13.23 5.41
N LEU A 148 7.72 -12.30 4.89
CA LEU A 148 9.16 -12.28 5.14
C LEU A 148 9.47 -12.12 6.63
N ASN A 149 8.79 -11.21 7.32
CA ASN A 149 8.94 -11.02 8.76
C ASN A 149 8.52 -12.27 9.56
N TYR A 150 7.42 -12.91 9.18
CA TYR A 150 6.98 -14.16 9.81
C TYR A 150 8.01 -15.27 9.66
N SER A 151 8.51 -15.49 8.43
CA SER A 151 9.55 -16.47 8.16
C SER A 151 10.82 -16.16 8.95
N LEU A 152 11.22 -14.89 8.99
CA LEU A 152 12.39 -14.44 9.74
C LEU A 152 12.24 -14.73 11.23
N CYS A 153 11.06 -14.49 11.83
CA CYS A 153 10.84 -14.81 13.24
C CYS A 153 10.97 -16.31 13.54
N LEU A 154 10.44 -17.18 12.68
CA LEU A 154 10.56 -18.63 12.85
C LEU A 154 12.00 -19.12 12.73
N THR A 155 12.74 -18.61 11.74
CA THR A 155 14.15 -18.95 11.55
C THR A 155 15.00 -18.48 12.73
N LEU A 156 14.78 -17.27 13.23
CA LEU A 156 15.52 -16.73 14.37
C LEU A 156 15.23 -17.47 15.67
N ASN A 157 13.97 -17.85 15.92
CA ASN A 157 13.63 -18.63 17.11
C ASN A 157 14.13 -20.07 17.06
N SER A 158 14.35 -20.64 15.88
CA SER A 158 14.87 -22.00 15.72
C SER A 158 16.40 -22.06 15.69
N SER A 159 17.05 -21.09 15.04
CA SER A 159 18.51 -21.06 14.86
C SER A 159 19.23 -20.27 15.95
N GLY A 160 18.54 -19.33 16.60
CA GLY A 160 19.11 -18.43 17.60
C GLY A 160 19.83 -17.24 17.00
N LEU A 161 19.92 -16.15 17.78
CA LEU A 161 20.53 -14.90 17.36
C LEU A 161 22.07 -15.01 17.22
N ALA A 162 22.70 -15.91 17.99
CA ALA A 162 24.13 -16.20 17.89
C ALA A 162 24.50 -16.86 16.55
N ALA A 163 23.65 -17.74 16.03
CA ALA A 163 23.86 -18.35 14.72
C ALA A 163 23.75 -17.32 13.59
N LEU A 164 22.89 -16.30 13.74
CA LEU A 164 22.84 -15.18 12.81
C LEU A 164 24.14 -14.36 12.85
N ALA A 165 24.62 -14.01 14.05
CA ALA A 165 25.85 -13.21 14.21
C ALA A 165 27.09 -13.92 13.63
N ASN A 166 27.20 -15.22 13.88
CA ASN A 166 28.30 -16.05 13.37
C ASN A 166 28.16 -16.43 11.89
N GLY A 167 27.07 -16.02 11.23
CA GLY A 167 26.87 -16.22 9.79
C GLY A 167 27.53 -15.17 8.91
N TYR A 168 28.14 -14.14 9.49
CA TYR A 168 28.82 -13.05 8.77
C TYR A 168 30.33 -13.11 8.96
N ASP A 169 31.07 -12.51 8.02
CA ASP A 169 32.54 -12.52 8.05
C ASP A 169 33.11 -11.37 8.90
N THR A 170 32.33 -10.32 9.14
CA THR A 170 32.77 -9.12 9.88
C THR A 170 31.83 -8.73 11.02
N ILE A 171 32.41 -8.18 12.08
CA ILE A 171 31.65 -7.67 13.25
C ILE A 171 30.72 -6.52 12.85
N GLU A 172 31.16 -5.66 11.94
CA GLU A 172 30.37 -4.51 11.48
C GLU A 172 29.10 -4.97 10.74
N GLU A 173 29.23 -5.93 9.82
CA GLU A 173 28.08 -6.51 9.11
C GLU A 173 27.15 -7.27 10.06
N ALA A 174 27.70 -8.08 10.97
CA ALA A 174 26.93 -8.78 11.98
C ALA A 174 26.14 -7.79 12.86
N THR A 175 26.79 -6.72 13.33
CA THR A 175 26.17 -5.68 14.16
C THR A 175 25.04 -4.98 13.43
N ARG A 176 25.24 -4.64 12.15
CA ARG A 176 24.21 -4.01 11.32
C ARG A 176 22.99 -4.91 11.17
N GLN A 177 23.20 -6.19 10.87
CA GLN A 177 22.12 -7.15 10.64
C GLN A 177 21.37 -7.47 11.94
N LEU A 178 22.09 -7.57 13.07
CA LEU A 178 21.48 -7.71 14.39
C LEU A 178 20.60 -6.50 14.75
N ASN A 179 21.06 -5.28 14.46
CA ASN A 179 20.26 -4.08 14.65
C ASN A 179 19.01 -4.06 13.74
N ASP A 180 19.14 -4.52 12.50
CA ASP A 180 18.02 -4.59 11.54
C ASP A 180 16.93 -5.57 11.99
N VAL A 181 17.26 -6.62 12.74
CA VAL A 181 16.26 -7.57 13.30
C VAL A 181 15.82 -7.24 14.72
N TRP A 182 16.51 -6.31 15.40
CA TRP A 182 16.28 -6.01 16.82
C TRP A 182 14.86 -5.50 17.10
N PHE A 183 14.22 -4.85 16.13
CA PHE A 183 12.84 -4.39 16.27
C PHE A 183 11.86 -5.56 16.54
N LEU A 184 12.15 -6.78 16.06
CA LEU A 184 11.34 -7.98 16.29
C LEU A 184 11.34 -8.43 17.76
N TYR A 185 12.40 -8.09 18.50
CA TYR A 185 12.58 -8.46 19.91
C TYR A 185 12.11 -7.36 20.87
N SER A 186 12.28 -6.10 20.46
CA SER A 186 12.06 -4.93 21.32
C SER A 186 10.68 -4.29 21.16
N SER A 187 10.04 -4.46 20.00
CA SER A 187 8.72 -3.86 19.75
C SER A 187 7.61 -4.62 20.49
N PRO A 188 6.65 -3.91 21.10
CA PRO A 188 5.47 -4.56 21.67
C PRO A 188 4.70 -5.35 20.60
N SER A 189 4.29 -6.58 20.92
CA SER A 189 3.65 -7.48 19.94
C SER A 189 2.43 -6.87 19.24
N TYR A 190 1.62 -6.07 19.95
CA TYR A 190 0.40 -5.46 19.40
C TYR A 190 0.67 -4.50 18.21
N VAL A 191 1.90 -3.99 18.07
CA VAL A 191 2.29 -3.11 16.94
C VAL A 191 2.08 -3.82 15.61
N TYR A 192 2.36 -5.13 15.54
CA TYR A 192 2.19 -5.94 14.34
C TYR A 192 0.71 -6.14 13.98
N LEU A 193 -0.15 -6.28 14.99
CA LEU A 193 -1.60 -6.37 14.78
C LEU A 193 -2.16 -5.04 14.23
N PHE A 194 -1.71 -3.92 14.78
CA PHE A 194 -2.11 -2.59 14.31
C PHE A 194 -1.66 -2.32 12.89
N SER A 195 -0.45 -2.74 12.50
CA SER A 195 0.01 -2.63 11.11
C SER A 195 -0.89 -3.39 10.12
N GLY A 196 -1.41 -4.56 10.52
CA GLY A 196 -2.39 -5.31 9.72
C GLY A 196 -3.71 -4.56 9.57
N ALA A 197 -4.25 -4.04 10.68
CA ALA A 197 -5.48 -3.25 10.66
C ALA A 197 -5.33 -1.94 9.84
N GLU A 198 -4.19 -1.28 9.96
CA GLU A 198 -3.80 -0.10 9.18
C GLU A 198 -3.80 -0.39 7.67
N SER A 199 -3.21 -1.53 7.28
CA SER A 199 -3.19 -1.96 5.87
C SER A 199 -4.60 -2.14 5.28
N ILE A 200 -5.55 -2.62 6.08
CA ILE A 200 -6.96 -2.73 5.67
C ILE A 200 -7.58 -1.33 5.50
N MET A 201 -7.29 -0.39 6.41
CA MET A 201 -7.75 1.00 6.27
C MET A 201 -7.19 1.63 4.99
N PHE A 202 -5.90 1.43 4.68
CA PHE A 202 -5.29 1.92 3.43
C PHE A 202 -5.93 1.30 2.20
N LEU A 203 -6.26 0.02 2.23
CA LEU A 203 -6.92 -0.66 1.11
C LEU A 203 -8.27 0.01 0.78
N ILE A 204 -9.10 0.25 1.79
CA ILE A 204 -10.40 0.93 1.61
C ILE A 204 -10.18 2.39 1.18
N PHE A 205 -9.27 3.09 1.84
CA PHE A 205 -8.94 4.50 1.60
C PHE A 205 -8.47 4.77 0.17
N ASN A 206 -7.53 3.98 -0.35
CA ASN A 206 -7.03 4.13 -1.71
C ASN A 206 -8.11 3.92 -2.79
N THR A 207 -9.10 3.07 -2.48
CA THR A 207 -10.26 2.87 -3.34
C THR A 207 -11.16 4.11 -3.34
N MET A 208 -11.46 4.67 -2.15
CA MET A 208 -12.27 5.90 -2.00
C MET A 208 -11.62 7.13 -2.66
N ILE A 209 -10.31 7.32 -2.47
CA ILE A 209 -9.58 8.46 -3.03
C ILE A 209 -9.63 8.47 -4.57
N SER A 210 -9.62 7.30 -5.21
CA SER A 210 -9.69 7.23 -6.68
C SER A 210 -10.99 7.77 -7.24
N VAL A 211 -12.09 7.52 -6.52
CA VAL A 211 -13.40 8.06 -6.87
C VAL A 211 -13.45 9.56 -6.62
N MET A 212 -12.90 10.05 -5.50
CA MET A 212 -12.80 11.51 -5.26
C MET A 212 -11.96 12.20 -6.33
N PHE A 213 -10.88 11.56 -6.77
CA PHE A 213 -10.04 12.05 -7.86
C PHE A 213 -10.80 12.09 -9.19
N TYR A 214 -11.59 11.05 -9.50
CA TYR A 214 -12.45 11.03 -10.67
C TYR A 214 -13.46 12.19 -10.70
N ALA A 215 -14.03 12.56 -9.55
CA ALA A 215 -14.91 13.72 -9.41
C ALA A 215 -14.23 15.05 -9.76
N VAL A 216 -12.93 15.18 -9.45
CA VAL A 216 -12.13 16.34 -9.85
C VAL A 216 -11.87 16.33 -11.36
N CYS A 217 -11.54 15.17 -11.94
CA CYS A 217 -11.31 15.04 -13.39
C CYS A 217 -12.55 15.38 -14.23
N HIS A 218 -13.74 15.02 -13.76
CA HIS A 218 -15.01 15.28 -14.44
C HIS A 218 -15.63 16.65 -14.09
N LYS A 219 -14.87 17.52 -13.41
CA LYS A 219 -15.26 18.89 -13.03
C LYS A 219 -16.47 18.98 -12.07
N GLU A 220 -16.86 17.88 -11.45
CA GLU A 220 -17.89 17.88 -10.39
C GLU A 220 -17.35 18.52 -9.10
N LEU A 221 -16.02 18.42 -8.89
CA LEU A 221 -15.26 19.14 -7.88
C LEU A 221 -14.28 20.14 -8.53
N LYS A 222 -14.04 21.26 -7.86
CA LYS A 222 -13.06 22.27 -8.29
C LYS A 222 -11.64 21.67 -8.27
N ARG A 223 -10.79 22.06 -9.22
CA ARG A 223 -9.38 21.62 -9.32
C ARG A 223 -8.56 21.80 -8.03
N LEU A 224 -8.91 22.77 -7.18
CA LEU A 224 -8.29 22.97 -5.86
C LEU A 224 -8.33 21.69 -4.97
N HIS A 225 -9.36 20.86 -5.12
CA HIS A 225 -9.51 19.62 -4.35
C HIS A 225 -8.44 18.58 -4.68
N LEU A 226 -7.66 18.76 -5.77
CA LEU A 226 -6.49 17.93 -6.04
C LEU A 226 -5.44 18.07 -4.93
N VAL A 227 -5.22 19.29 -4.44
CA VAL A 227 -4.31 19.54 -3.30
C VAL A 227 -4.87 18.88 -2.04
N SER A 228 -6.19 18.92 -1.84
CA SER A 228 -6.84 18.23 -0.73
C SER A 228 -6.67 16.71 -0.80
N ILE A 229 -6.75 16.10 -1.99
CA ILE A 229 -6.53 14.65 -2.17
C ILE A 229 -5.08 14.27 -1.81
N ILE A 230 -4.09 15.03 -2.27
CA ILE A 230 -2.68 14.82 -1.90
C ILE A 230 -2.49 14.98 -0.39
N GLY A 231 -3.11 16.01 0.20
CA GLY A 231 -3.07 16.26 1.64
C GLY A 231 -3.68 15.12 2.46
N LEU A 232 -4.84 14.61 2.04
CA LEU A 232 -5.49 13.46 2.68
C LEU A 232 -4.64 12.19 2.58
N GLN A 233 -4.06 11.91 1.41
CA GLN A 233 -3.15 10.77 1.24
C GLN A 233 -1.94 10.89 2.18
N THR A 234 -1.34 12.08 2.25
CA THR A 234 -0.18 12.36 3.12
C THR A 234 -0.55 12.19 4.60
N LEU A 235 -1.68 12.76 5.02
CA LEU A 235 -2.18 12.68 6.39
C LEU A 235 -2.46 11.24 6.82
N MET A 236 -2.98 10.41 5.91
CA MET A 236 -3.30 9.01 6.20
C MET A 236 -2.03 8.18 6.50
N TYR A 237 -0.91 8.45 5.81
CA TYR A 237 0.37 7.75 6.04
C TYR A 237 1.25 8.34 7.14
N LEU A 238 0.95 9.56 7.60
CA LEU A 238 1.81 10.34 8.48
C LEU A 238 2.05 9.68 9.86
N PRO A 239 1.02 9.21 10.60
CA PRO A 239 1.22 8.76 11.97
C PRO A 239 2.11 7.51 12.07
N ALA A 240 1.91 6.53 11.21
CA ALA A 240 2.73 5.32 11.16
C ALA A 240 4.17 5.57 10.70
N ASN A 241 4.37 6.48 9.75
CA ASN A 241 5.73 6.85 9.32
C ASN A 241 6.50 7.58 10.42
N PHE A 242 5.84 8.44 11.18
CA PHE A 242 6.47 9.15 12.30
C PHE A 242 6.81 8.19 13.45
N TYR A 243 5.96 7.20 13.71
CA TYR A 243 6.27 6.13 14.66
C TYR A 243 7.48 5.30 14.18
N SER A 244 7.44 4.82 12.93
CA SER A 244 8.51 3.98 12.36
C SER A 244 9.86 4.71 12.24
N SER A 245 9.84 6.04 12.18
CA SER A 245 11.05 6.87 12.14
C SER A 245 11.57 7.24 13.54
N GLY A 246 10.92 6.78 14.62
CA GLY A 246 11.31 7.10 16.00
C GLY A 246 11.00 8.54 16.44
N ILE A 247 10.15 9.27 15.70
CA ILE A 247 9.73 10.64 16.05
C ILE A 247 8.65 10.60 17.13
N ILE A 248 7.71 9.66 17.03
CA ILE A 248 6.65 9.43 18.00
C ILE A 248 6.85 8.06 18.64
N PHE A 249 6.79 8.00 19.97
CA PHE A 249 7.01 6.75 20.71
C PHE A 249 5.70 6.02 21.08
N ASN A 250 4.54 6.70 21.03
CA ASN A 250 3.26 6.11 21.39
C ASN A 250 2.50 5.58 20.15
N ARG A 251 2.65 4.28 19.86
CA ARG A 251 1.94 3.63 18.74
C ARG A 251 0.42 3.66 18.89
N ILE A 252 -0.11 3.52 20.10
CA ILE A 252 -1.56 3.49 20.34
C ILE A 252 -2.18 4.83 19.94
N ALA A 253 -1.56 5.94 20.34
CA ALA A 253 -2.02 7.27 19.96
C ALA A 253 -1.94 7.50 18.44
N CYS A 254 -0.88 7.03 17.77
CA CYS A 254 -0.78 7.06 16.31
C CYS A 254 -1.94 6.29 15.66
N PHE A 255 -2.22 5.08 16.12
CA PHE A 255 -3.29 4.25 15.56
C PHE A 255 -4.69 4.85 15.77
N ILE A 256 -4.96 5.44 16.94
CA ILE A 256 -6.22 6.17 17.18
C ILE A 256 -6.32 7.37 16.23
N THR A 257 -5.22 8.09 16.00
CA THR A 257 -5.18 9.22 15.06
C THR A 257 -5.46 8.75 13.63
N GLU A 258 -4.89 7.63 13.21
CA GLU A 258 -5.17 6.99 11.90
C GLU A 258 -6.66 6.67 11.76
N ILE A 259 -7.30 6.09 12.78
CA ILE A 259 -8.74 5.80 12.77
C ILE A 259 -9.57 7.08 12.62
N ILE A 260 -9.23 8.14 13.34
CA ILE A 260 -9.95 9.43 13.27
C ILE A 260 -9.83 10.04 11.87
N ILE A 261 -8.62 10.05 11.31
CA ILE A 261 -8.37 10.54 9.94
C ILE A 261 -9.16 9.70 8.93
N PHE A 262 -9.10 8.37 9.05
CA PHE A 262 -9.83 7.44 8.19
C PHE A 262 -11.34 7.67 8.25
N ALA A 263 -11.93 7.79 9.45
CA ALA A 263 -13.34 8.06 9.64
C ALA A 263 -13.75 9.40 9.00
N GLY A 264 -12.92 10.44 9.15
CA GLY A 264 -13.09 11.73 8.47
C GLY A 264 -13.10 11.59 6.94
N CYS A 265 -12.19 10.78 6.39
CA CYS A 265 -12.13 10.51 4.96
C CYS A 265 -13.36 9.75 4.46
N VAL A 266 -13.83 8.73 5.19
CA VAL A 266 -15.06 7.99 4.88
C VAL A 266 -16.27 8.93 4.87
N PHE A 267 -16.38 9.83 5.86
CA PHE A 267 -17.46 10.80 5.92
C PHE A 267 -17.45 11.75 4.71
N LEU A 268 -16.28 12.30 4.36
CA LEU A 268 -16.13 13.17 3.18
C LEU A 268 -16.45 12.44 1.88
N PHE A 269 -15.96 11.20 1.74
CA PHE A 269 -16.27 10.34 0.61
C PHE A 269 -17.77 10.10 0.47
N ASN A 270 -18.45 9.70 1.56
CA ASN A 270 -19.88 9.45 1.55
C ASN A 270 -20.67 10.72 1.18
N ARG A 271 -20.24 11.90 1.64
CA ARG A 271 -20.87 13.17 1.26
C ARG A 271 -20.75 13.46 -0.23
N ILE A 272 -19.59 13.19 -0.83
CA ILE A 272 -19.36 13.37 -2.27
C ILE A 272 -20.16 12.32 -3.05
N HIS A 273 -20.08 11.06 -2.65
CA HIS A 273 -20.79 9.96 -3.29
C HIS A 273 -22.30 10.18 -3.31
N ASN A 274 -22.88 10.55 -2.16
CA ASN A 274 -24.32 10.81 -2.06
C ASN A 274 -24.78 12.01 -2.89
N LYS A 275 -23.89 12.99 -3.14
CA LYS A 275 -24.23 14.19 -3.90
C LYS A 275 -24.13 14.00 -5.41
N TYR A 276 -23.16 13.23 -5.89
CA TYR A 276 -22.84 13.14 -7.32
C TYR A 276 -23.09 11.75 -7.93
N TYR A 277 -23.10 10.69 -7.13
CA TYR A 277 -23.02 9.32 -7.62
C TYR A 277 -24.09 8.36 -7.08
N LYS A 278 -24.98 8.84 -6.21
CA LYS A 278 -26.02 8.03 -5.56
C LYS A 278 -26.95 7.31 -6.56
N ASP A 279 -27.19 7.94 -7.71
CA ASP A 279 -28.12 7.46 -8.73
C ASP A 279 -27.44 6.64 -9.84
N ILE A 280 -26.12 6.40 -9.75
CA ILE A 280 -25.40 5.54 -10.69
C ILE A 280 -25.81 4.09 -10.43
N LYS A 281 -26.72 3.57 -11.24
CA LYS A 281 -27.08 2.15 -11.21
C LYS A 281 -25.86 1.32 -11.63
N PRO A 282 -25.61 0.16 -10.98
CA PRO A 282 -24.60 -0.77 -11.46
C PRO A 282 -24.90 -1.14 -12.92
N PRO A 283 -23.88 -1.34 -13.77
CA PRO A 283 -24.11 -1.80 -15.12
C PRO A 283 -24.91 -3.10 -15.05
N VAL A 284 -26.12 -3.08 -15.63
CA VAL A 284 -26.94 -4.28 -15.80
C VAL A 284 -26.06 -5.27 -16.53
N ARG A 285 -25.83 -6.45 -15.94
CA ARG A 285 -25.19 -7.56 -16.66
C ARG A 285 -25.95 -7.69 -17.97
N GLU A 286 -25.31 -7.44 -19.11
CA GLU A 286 -25.80 -8.02 -20.34
C GLU A 286 -25.87 -9.53 -20.06
N GLN A 287 -27.08 -10.02 -19.80
CA GLN A 287 -27.37 -11.42 -19.99
C GLN A 287 -26.86 -11.70 -21.39
N LYS A 288 -25.90 -12.62 -21.52
CA LYS A 288 -25.62 -13.27 -22.79
C LYS A 288 -26.97 -13.87 -23.24
N SER A 289 -27.73 -13.13 -24.02
CA SER A 289 -28.87 -13.64 -24.74
C SER A 289 -28.28 -14.47 -25.87
N SER A 290 -28.06 -15.75 -25.58
CA SER A 290 -28.15 -16.77 -26.60
C SER A 290 -29.60 -16.79 -27.08
N ASP A 291 -29.95 -15.92 -28.03
CA ASP A 291 -30.68 -16.35 -29.23
C ASP A 291 -31.02 -15.22 -30.21
N LYS A 292 -30.55 -15.45 -31.44
CA LYS A 292 -31.15 -15.18 -32.76
C LYS A 292 -31.29 -13.76 -33.33
N LYS A 293 -30.61 -13.69 -34.49
CA LYS A 293 -31.02 -13.13 -35.80
C LYS A 293 -30.83 -11.61 -36.03
N GLY A 294 -29.75 -11.35 -36.76
CA GLY A 294 -29.82 -10.67 -38.05
C GLY A 294 -30.26 -9.19 -38.03
N SER A 295 -29.30 -8.30 -37.88
CA SER A 295 -29.37 -6.94 -38.44
C SER A 295 -27.96 -6.37 -38.53
N LYS A 296 -27.57 -5.92 -39.73
CA LYS A 296 -26.30 -5.24 -40.01
C LYS A 296 -26.41 -3.74 -39.70
N SER A 297 -25.24 -3.15 -39.41
CA SER A 297 -24.88 -1.72 -39.36
C SER A 297 -24.73 -1.19 -37.92
N SER A 298 -23.75 -0.37 -37.52
CA SER A 298 -22.65 0.28 -38.24
C SER A 298 -21.60 0.77 -37.21
N THR A 299 -20.32 0.72 -37.60
CA THR A 299 -19.23 1.59 -37.11
C THR A 299 -18.98 1.71 -35.60
N GLY A 300 -18.28 0.72 -35.05
CA GLY A 300 -17.46 0.88 -33.86
C GLY A 300 -16.16 0.14 -34.09
N SER A 301 -15.02 0.83 -34.04
CA SER A 301 -13.70 0.23 -34.25
C SER A 301 -13.44 -0.85 -33.19
N LYS A 302 -13.64 -2.12 -33.56
CA LYS A 302 -13.20 -3.27 -32.76
C LYS A 302 -11.68 -3.21 -32.61
N MET A 303 -11.19 -3.55 -31.41
CA MET A 303 -9.76 -3.73 -31.14
C MET A 303 -9.10 -4.61 -32.22
N PRO A 304 -7.86 -4.30 -32.64
CA PRO A 304 -7.13 -5.15 -33.57
C PRO A 304 -6.91 -6.53 -32.95
N ASP A 305 -7.22 -7.55 -33.76
CA ASP A 305 -7.05 -8.95 -33.42
C ASP A 305 -5.55 -9.29 -33.43
N PHE A 306 -4.94 -9.36 -32.24
CA PHE A 306 -3.51 -9.63 -32.06
C PHE A 306 -3.09 -11.03 -32.54
N ASN A 307 -4.04 -11.89 -32.91
CA ASN A 307 -3.76 -13.23 -33.44
C ASN A 307 -3.49 -13.26 -34.95
N LYS A 308 -3.62 -12.13 -35.66
CA LYS A 308 -3.45 -12.09 -37.13
C LYS A 308 -2.00 -12.13 -37.62
N ASN A 309 -1.01 -12.02 -36.74
CA ASN A 309 0.41 -12.02 -37.11
C ASN A 309 1.19 -13.24 -36.64
N ILE A 310 0.54 -14.30 -36.16
CA ILE A 310 1.24 -15.50 -35.66
C ILE A 310 1.43 -16.58 -36.75
N ASN A 311 0.79 -16.45 -37.91
CA ASN A 311 1.00 -17.37 -39.04
C ASN A 311 1.35 -16.63 -40.34
N LYS A 312 2.54 -16.04 -40.39
CA LYS A 312 3.25 -15.76 -41.65
C LYS A 312 4.69 -16.20 -41.53
#